data_AF-A0A518K609-F1
#
_entry.id   AF-A0A518K609-F1
#
_cell.length_a   1.000
_cell.length_b   1.000
_cell.length_c   1.000
_cell.angle_alpha   90.00
_cell.angle_beta   90.00
_cell.angle_gamma   90.00
#
_symmetry.space_group_name_H-M   'P 1'
#
loop_
_entity.id
_entity.type
_entity.pdbx_description
1 polymer ?
#
loop_
_entity_poly.entity_id
_entity_poly.type
_entity_poly.pdbx_seq_one_letter_code
_entity_poly.pdbx_strand_id
1 'polypeptide(L)' 'MATIRELRRREKCRPSLNREFEDILIGSECSGELEGFLRERGFRVSSPVEAATGVDLIEIGGSPDLDEVEAAIQQWKNAD' A
#
# COMPACT_ATOMS: atom_id res chain seq x y z
N MET A 1 -17.69 11.95 10.04
CA MET A 1 -17.16 13.33 10.03
C MET A 1 -15.69 13.21 10.36
N ALA A 2 -14.80 13.18 9.36
CA ALA A 2 -13.37 12.92 9.58
C ALA A 2 -12.67 14.20 10.05
N THR A 3 -11.87 14.10 11.10
CA THR A 3 -11.15 15.24 11.69
C THR A 3 -10.00 15.66 10.77
N ILE A 4 -9.57 16.94 10.77
CA ILE A 4 -8.47 17.43 9.88
C ILE A 4 -7.16 16.64 10.07
N ARG A 5 -6.92 16.05 11.25
CA ARG A 5 -5.77 15.14 11.48
C ARG A 5 -5.88 13.83 10.70
N GLU A 6 -7.08 13.26 10.54
CA GLU A 6 -7.29 12.07 9.70
C GLU A 6 -7.04 12.36 8.23
N LEU A 7 -7.38 13.56 7.74
CA LEU A 7 -7.14 13.93 6.33
C LEU A 7 -5.65 13.93 5.97
N ARG A 8 -4.77 14.38 6.86
CA ARG A 8 -3.30 14.34 6.61
C ARG A 8 -2.73 12.94 6.70
N ARG A 9 -3.25 12.09 7.60
CA ARG A 9 -2.85 10.67 7.67
C ARG A 9 -3.26 9.94 6.40
N ARG A 10 -4.47 10.21 5.89
CA ARG A 10 -4.99 9.67 4.63
C ARG A 10 -4.20 10.08 3.39
N GLU A 11 -3.54 11.24 3.40
CA GLU A 11 -2.71 11.67 2.28
C GLU A 11 -1.37 10.92 2.24
N LYS A 12 -0.77 10.65 3.39
CA LYS A 12 0.50 9.91 3.52
C LYS A 12 0.34 8.40 3.42
N CYS A 13 -0.72 7.88 4.03
CA CYS A 13 -1.15 6.49 3.93
C CYS A 13 -2.03 6.29 2.71
N ARG A 14 -1.73 6.92 1.57
CA ARG A 14 -2.46 6.69 0.32
C ARG A 14 -1.63 5.78 -0.59
N PRO A 15 -1.75 4.44 -0.44
CA PRO A 15 -1.05 3.54 -1.32
C PRO A 15 -1.48 3.75 -2.77
N SER A 16 -0.53 3.77 -3.69
CA SER A 16 -0.78 3.85 -5.12
C SER A 16 -0.19 2.63 -5.79
N LEU A 17 -1.01 1.91 -6.54
CA LEU A 17 -0.57 0.77 -7.34
C LEU A 17 -0.01 1.28 -8.66
N ASN A 18 1.21 0.88 -8.98
CA ASN A 18 1.86 1.12 -10.24
C ASN A 18 1.69 -0.11 -11.14
N ARG A 19 0.65 -0.11 -11.97
CA ARG A 19 0.28 -1.26 -12.82
C ARG A 19 1.31 -1.58 -13.90
N GLU A 20 2.19 -0.63 -14.24
CA GLU A 20 3.26 -0.85 -15.21
C GLU A 20 4.41 -1.70 -14.63
N PHE A 21 4.63 -1.62 -13.31
CA PHE A 21 5.78 -2.21 -12.62
C PHE A 21 5.38 -3.19 -11.50
N GLU A 22 4.08 -3.41 -11.29
CA GLU A 22 3.53 -4.29 -10.26
C GLU A 22 4.03 -3.93 -8.83
N ASP A 23 4.25 -2.64 -8.60
CA ASP A 23 4.72 -2.09 -7.33
C ASP A 23 3.67 -1.23 -6.64
N ILE A 24 3.77 -1.14 -5.31
CA ILE A 24 2.89 -0.31 -4.50
C ILE A 24 3.73 0.73 -3.78
N LEU A 25 3.43 2.00 -4.06
CA LEU A 25 4.04 3.15 -3.39
C LEU A 25 3.18 3.57 -2.20
N ILE A 26 3.77 3.68 -1.02
CA ILE A 26 3.09 4.16 0.19
C ILE A 26 4.06 4.93 1.08
N GLY A 27 3.55 5.87 1.88
CA GLY A 27 4.38 6.55 2.88
C GLY A 27 5.03 5.57 3.86
N SER A 28 6.31 5.78 4.18
CA SER A 28 7.09 4.87 5.02
C SER A 28 6.49 4.66 6.43
N GLU A 29 5.66 5.59 6.90
CA GLU A 29 4.96 5.45 8.18
C GLU A 29 3.83 4.40 8.17
N CYS A 30 3.36 3.96 7.00
CA CYS A 30 2.28 2.98 6.84
C CYS A 30 2.65 1.77 5.97
N SER A 31 3.89 1.70 5.47
CA SER A 31 4.37 0.62 4.62
C SER A 31 4.33 -0.74 5.31
N GLY A 32 4.71 -0.81 6.59
CA GLY A 32 4.63 -2.04 7.38
C GLY A 32 3.20 -2.53 7.61
N GLU A 33 2.23 -1.62 7.83
CA GLU A 33 0.82 -1.99 7.99
C GLU A 33 0.23 -2.53 6.68
N LEU A 34 0.54 -1.89 5.55
CA LEU A 34 0.10 -2.36 4.24
C LEU A 34 0.74 -3.69 3.85
N GLU A 35 2.05 -3.86 4.08
CA GLU A 35 2.77 -5.10 3.80
C GLU A 35 2.14 -6.26 4.58
N GLY A 36 1.95 -6.08 5.89
CA GLY A 36 1.30 -7.08 6.75
C GLY A 36 -0.10 -7.44 6.25
N PHE A 37 -0.90 -6.42 5.94
CA PHE A 37 -2.25 -6.62 5.40
C PHE A 37 -2.26 -7.41 4.08
N LEU A 38 -1.39 -7.08 3.13
CA LEU A 38 -1.30 -7.80 1.86
C LEU A 38 -0.88 -9.26 2.07
N ARG A 39 0.08 -9.51 2.97
CA ARG A 39 0.49 -10.87 3.33
C ARG A 39 -0.62 -11.67 4.01
N GLU A 40 -1.38 -11.05 4.91
CA GLU A 40 -2.54 -11.68 5.56
C GLU A 40 -3.62 -12.11 4.55
N ARG A 41 -3.74 -11.37 3.44
CA ARG A 41 -4.64 -11.73 2.34
C ARG A 41 -4.08 -12.77 1.38
N GLY A 42 -2.83 -13.20 1.59
CA GLY A 42 -2.15 -14.21 0.78
C GLY A 42 -1.39 -13.65 -0.42
N PHE A 43 -1.26 -12.34 -0.56
CA PHE A 43 -0.40 -11.76 -1.58
C PHE A 43 1.07 -11.99 -1.23
N ARG A 44 1.85 -12.38 -2.23
CA ARG A 44 3.30 -12.50 -2.10
C ARG A 44 3.90 -11.12 -2.35
N VAL A 45 4.31 -10.43 -1.30
CA VAL A 45 4.97 -9.12 -1.40
C VAL A 45 6.39 -9.15 -0.84
N SER A 46 7.27 -8.38 -1.44
CA SER A 46 8.63 -8.13 -0.93
C SER A 46 8.58 -7.25 0.33
N SER A 47 9.68 -7.22 1.08
CA SER A 47 9.83 -6.23 2.15
C SER A 47 9.83 -4.81 1.56
N PRO A 48 9.25 -3.81 2.25
CA PRO A 48 9.26 -2.42 1.78
C PRO A 48 10.69 -1.92 1.61
N VAL A 49 10.95 -1.25 0.48
CA VAL A 49 12.24 -0.60 0.17
C VAL A 49 12.01 0.88 -0.02
N GLU A 50 12.83 1.74 0.57
CA GLU A 50 12.72 3.19 0.41
C GLU A 50 12.94 3.57 -1.07
N ALA A 51 11.90 4.06 -1.74
CA ALA A 51 11.95 4.50 -3.14
C ALA A 51 12.22 6.01 -3.26
N ALA A 52 11.73 6.78 -2.29
CA ALA A 52 12.00 8.20 -2.15
C ALA A 52 11.92 8.60 -0.67
N THR A 53 12.40 9.80 -0.33
CA THR A 53 12.37 10.28 1.05
C THR A 53 10.94 10.28 1.62
N GLY A 54 10.69 9.37 2.58
CA GLY A 54 9.37 9.20 3.21
C GLY A 54 8.36 8.40 2.40
N VAL A 55 8.80 7.71 1.33
CA VAL A 55 7.97 6.83 0.50
C VAL A 55 8.69 5.50 0.33
N ASP A 56 8.01 4.43 0.73
CA ASP A 56 8.45 3.06 0.51
C ASP A 56 7.71 2.45 -0.68
N LEU A 57 8.39 1.48 -1.31
CA LEU A 57 7.91 0.68 -2.41
C LEU A 57 7.83 -0.78 -1.97
N ILE A 58 6.69 -1.40 -2.26
CA ILE A 58 6.42 -2.80 -1.99
C ILE A 58 6.20 -3.49 -3.34
N GLU A 59 7.12 -4.35 -3.74
CA GLU A 59 6.97 -5.16 -4.94
C GLU A 59 6.01 -6.33 -4.69
N ILE A 60 5.14 -6.59 -5.64
CA ILE A 60 4.23 -7.74 -5.59
C ILE A 60 4.81 -8.83 -6.47
N GLY A 61 5.18 -9.95 -5.85
CA GLY A 61 5.77 -11.09 -6.53
C GLY A 61 4.74 -12.11 -6.98
N GLY A 62 5.12 -12.91 -7.98
CA GLY A 62 4.38 -14.13 -8.34
C GLY A 62 3.22 -13.93 -9.31
N SER A 63 3.25 -12.88 -10.13
CA SER A 63 2.19 -12.56 -11.11
C SER A 63 0.81 -12.47 -10.45
N PRO A 64 0.66 -11.57 -9.45
CA PRO A 64 -0.62 -11.36 -8.80
C PRO A 64 -1.67 -10.86 -9.80
N ASP A 65 -2.93 -11.06 -9.48
CA ASP A 65 -4.00 -10.34 -10.17
C ASP A 65 -4.00 -8.87 -9.69
N LEU A 66 -3.65 -7.95 -10.59
CA LEU A 66 -3.53 -6.53 -10.24
C LEU A 66 -4.87 -5.91 -9.84
N ASP A 67 -6.00 -6.45 -10.30
CA ASP A 67 -7.32 -5.98 -9.91
C ASP A 67 -7.65 -6.44 -8.48
N GLU A 68 -7.26 -7.67 -8.09
CA GLU A 68 -7.37 -8.13 -6.70
C GLU A 68 -6.49 -7.32 -5.75
N VAL A 69 -5.25 -7.02 -6.17
CA VAL A 69 -4.35 -6.16 -5.40
C VAL A 69 -4.93 -4.75 -5.26
N GLU A 70 -5.41 -4.16 -6.35
CA GLU A 70 -6.02 -2.83 -6.33
C GLU A 70 -7.25 -2.82 -5.41
N ALA A 71 -8.09 -3.86 -5.48
CA ALA A 71 -9.22 -4.03 -4.58
C ALA A 71 -8.79 -4.17 -3.12
N ALA A 72 -7.72 -4.91 -2.82
CA ALA A 72 -7.17 -5.03 -1.49
C ALA A 72 -6.66 -3.67 -0.96
N ILE A 73 -5.89 -2.94 -1.77
CA ILE A 73 -5.42 -1.58 -1.47
C ILE A 73 -6.60 -0.64 -1.20
N GLN A 74 -7.65 -0.69 -2.02
CA GLN A 74 -8.86 0.12 -1.80
C GLN A 74 -9.59 -0.28 -0.52
N GLN A 75 -9.66 -1.56 -0.18
CA GLN A 75 -10.25 -2.01 1.08
C GLN A 75 -9.45 -1.51 2.28
N TRP A 76 -8.12 -1.59 2.22
CA TRP A 76 -7.24 -1.05 3.26
C TRP A 76 -7.48 0.46 3.46
N LYS A 77 -7.58 1.23 2.36
CA LYS A 77 -7.91 2.66 2.40
C LYS A 77 -9.27 2.98 3.02
N ASN A 78 -10.26 2.09 2.88
CA ASN A 78 -11.61 2.30 3.43
C ASN A 78 -11.75 1.81 4.87
N ALA A 79 -10.85 0.93 5.31
CA ALA A 79 -10.77 0.46 6.68
C ALA A 79 -10.13 1.51 7.63
N ASP A 80 -9.54 2.59 7.09
CA ASP A 80 -8.89 3.71 7.80
C ASP A 80 -9.64 5.06 7.67
#